data_AF-A0AAN6P8S8-F1
#
_entry.id   AF-A0AAN6P8S8-F1
#
_cell.length_a   1.000
_cell.length_b   1.000
_cell.length_c   1.000
_cell.angle_alpha   90.00
_cell.angle_beta   90.00
_cell.angle_gamma   90.00
#
_symmetry.space_group_name_H-M   'P 1'
#
loop_
_entity.id
_entity.type
_entity.pdbx_description
1 polymer ?
#
loop_
_entity_poly.entity_id
_entity_poly.type
_entity_poly.pdbx_seq_one_letter_code
_entity_poly.pdbx_strand_id
1 'polypeptide(L)'
;MCRFLVYKGSDEILLSKLVLDPAHSILKQSFDSRLRLDTRRGQNNADGFGIGFYTDPKLGAAPCLFTSTTPAWNCSNLHRLASKTASRLVFAHVRATTEGSLSEDNCHPFCHGSLMWMHNGGLGGWKQIKRRLGERLADKWYLNVGGGTDSEWAFALFLDTLERMGHDPSSQPEDGFGPTVLRNAMLKTIAQINELIDNIPESVVHAENVDTRSLLNFSVSDGHSIICTRYIGSWSDEAASLYYSSGTLWETRAPTPDSRDYQMERSDKGADVVLVASEPLSFERENWVNVPTNSILTIHNQTVMVHPIMDKYYDRNPQHRRSAAFVRTKGLSANEKGTSRSGTPFGLPAGTPPVSSLAHFPDHAEPHKQRFRGPTIPTIPSIPSSLSGSRTPDGFSSSSTLPRSRTPLSHAETIAPESSSSSLQAPPMDVRALTAPPVIRAASQQPPAQGNIKKKRASLTAVEAVHGGLVQYFDTSPSTPEPVRTEFGNPDKIARMFPELALQ
;
A
#
# COMPACT_ATOMS: atom_id res chain seq x y z
N MET A 1 -6.47 -0.02 4.99
CA MET A 1 -5.19 -0.74 4.94
C MET A 1 -5.38 -2.07 4.26
N CYS A 2 -4.61 -2.28 3.20
CA CYS A 2 -4.81 -3.28 2.16
C CYS A 2 -4.41 -4.70 2.61
N ARG A 3 -4.48 -5.67 1.69
CA ARG A 3 -3.83 -6.99 1.83
C ARG A 3 -3.08 -7.33 0.55
N PHE A 4 -1.98 -8.08 0.66
CA PHE A 4 -1.31 -8.64 -0.50
C PHE A 4 -0.94 -10.12 -0.30
N LEU A 5 -0.71 -10.77 -1.45
CA LEU A 5 -0.17 -12.10 -1.62
C LEU A 5 0.92 -12.05 -2.71
N VAL A 6 1.99 -12.80 -2.49
CA VAL A 6 3.05 -13.09 -3.45
C VAL A 6 3.22 -14.60 -3.57
N TYR A 7 3.44 -15.08 -4.79
CA TYR A 7 3.85 -16.44 -5.11
C TYR A 7 5.12 -16.42 -5.96
N LYS A 8 6.04 -17.35 -5.69
CA LYS A 8 7.11 -17.79 -6.60
C LYS A 8 7.08 -19.30 -6.71
N GLY A 9 7.00 -19.83 -7.93
CA GLY A 9 7.13 -21.25 -8.24
C GLY A 9 8.41 -21.55 -9.01
N SER A 10 8.89 -22.78 -8.96
CA SER A 10 9.73 -23.39 -9.99
C SER A 10 8.92 -23.62 -11.27
N ASP A 11 7.68 -24.08 -11.13
CA ASP A 11 6.68 -24.18 -12.20
C ASP A 11 5.55 -23.15 -12.10
N GLU A 12 4.66 -23.13 -13.09
CA GLU A 12 3.53 -22.22 -13.16
C GLU A 12 2.33 -22.73 -12.35
N ILE A 13 1.67 -21.83 -11.61
CA ILE A 13 0.40 -22.12 -10.96
C ILE A 13 -0.72 -21.28 -11.57
N LEU A 14 -1.91 -21.88 -11.72
CA LEU A 14 -3.13 -21.14 -12.07
C LEU A 14 -3.44 -20.10 -10.99
N LEU A 15 -3.76 -18.87 -11.43
CA LEU A 15 -4.08 -17.77 -10.51
C LEU A 15 -5.23 -18.11 -9.56
N SER A 16 -6.22 -18.94 -9.97
CA SER A 16 -7.35 -19.32 -9.11
C SER A 16 -6.89 -19.99 -7.80
N LYS A 17 -5.91 -20.91 -7.88
CA LYS A 17 -5.34 -21.66 -6.73
C LYS A 17 -4.67 -20.77 -5.68
N LEU A 18 -4.37 -19.52 -6.03
CA LEU A 18 -3.81 -18.50 -5.15
C LEU A 18 -4.87 -17.47 -4.73
N VAL A 19 -5.63 -16.98 -5.71
CA VAL A 19 -6.42 -15.74 -5.61
C VAL A 19 -7.85 -16.02 -5.16
N LEU A 20 -8.44 -17.14 -5.58
CA LEU A 20 -9.89 -17.40 -5.46
C LEU A 20 -10.21 -18.63 -4.58
N ASP A 21 -9.47 -19.72 -4.79
CA ASP A 21 -9.88 -21.06 -4.37
C ASP A 21 -9.61 -21.34 -2.88
N PRO A 22 -8.45 -20.98 -2.29
CA PRO A 22 -8.18 -21.20 -0.87
C PRO A 22 -9.24 -20.62 0.08
N ALA A 23 -9.52 -21.31 1.18
CA ALA A 23 -10.56 -20.94 2.15
C ALA A 23 -10.36 -19.55 2.79
N HIS A 24 -9.14 -19.02 2.80
CA HIS A 24 -8.82 -17.65 3.21
C HIS A 24 -8.00 -16.92 2.13
N SER A 25 -8.34 -17.15 0.86
CA SER A 25 -7.74 -16.52 -0.32
C SER A 25 -7.76 -14.99 -0.28
N ILE A 26 -6.95 -14.33 -1.12
CA ILE A 26 -6.94 -12.85 -1.20
C ILE A 26 -8.31 -12.29 -1.61
N LEU A 27 -9.11 -13.05 -2.37
CA LEU A 27 -10.52 -12.76 -2.63
C LEU A 27 -11.35 -12.78 -1.34
N LYS A 28 -11.26 -13.82 -0.51
CA LYS A 28 -12.00 -13.87 0.77
C LYS A 28 -11.54 -12.74 1.69
N GLN A 29 -10.23 -12.48 1.79
CA GLN A 29 -9.65 -11.35 2.53
C GLN A 29 -10.15 -9.98 2.04
N SER A 30 -10.68 -9.85 0.82
CA SER A 30 -11.26 -8.59 0.33
C SER A 30 -12.59 -8.21 0.99
N PHE A 31 -13.29 -9.13 1.65
CA PHE A 31 -14.52 -8.83 2.42
C PHE A 31 -14.59 -9.49 3.81
N ASP A 32 -13.75 -10.49 4.07
CA ASP A 32 -13.56 -11.21 5.34
C ASP A 32 -12.05 -11.24 5.65
N SER A 33 -11.46 -10.09 5.99
CA SER A 33 -10.10 -9.98 6.54
C SER A 33 -10.11 -10.37 8.02
N ARG A 34 -9.85 -11.63 8.35
CA ARG A 34 -10.01 -12.15 9.73
C ARG A 34 -9.01 -11.57 10.74
N LEU A 35 -7.90 -11.03 10.29
CA LEU A 35 -6.95 -10.28 11.12
C LEU A 35 -7.17 -8.75 11.04
N ARG A 36 -8.38 -8.27 10.72
CA ARG A 36 -8.80 -6.86 10.82
C ARG A 36 -9.61 -6.61 12.08
N LEU A 37 -8.93 -6.07 13.10
CA LEU A 37 -9.50 -5.83 14.44
C LEU A 37 -10.17 -4.46 14.63
N ASP A 38 -10.18 -3.60 13.60
CA ASP A 38 -10.93 -2.33 13.61
C ASP A 38 -12.34 -2.53 13.01
N THR A 39 -13.37 -2.20 13.78
CA THR A 39 -14.78 -2.25 13.39
C THR A 39 -15.31 -0.92 12.86
N ARG A 40 -14.53 0.18 12.92
CA ARG A 40 -14.96 1.54 12.56
C ARG A 40 -15.00 1.80 11.07
N ARG A 41 -14.13 1.13 10.31
CA ARG A 41 -14.25 0.98 8.86
C ARG A 41 -14.74 -0.45 8.61
N GLY A 42 -15.65 -0.64 7.65
CA GLY A 42 -16.13 -1.97 7.28
C GLY A 42 -14.97 -2.94 7.01
N GLN A 43 -15.18 -4.24 7.26
CA GLN A 43 -14.12 -5.27 7.28
C GLN A 43 -13.42 -5.48 5.91
N ASN A 44 -13.94 -4.86 4.87
CA ASN A 44 -13.61 -5.07 3.47
C ASN A 44 -12.39 -4.25 3.01
N ASN A 45 -11.71 -4.80 2.01
CA ASN A 45 -10.80 -4.12 1.10
C ASN A 45 -11.55 -3.94 -0.23
N ALA A 46 -12.43 -2.94 -0.24
CA ALA A 46 -13.43 -2.72 -1.29
C ALA A 46 -12.96 -1.76 -2.40
N ASP A 47 -11.89 -1.01 -2.17
CA ASP A 47 -11.47 0.16 -2.97
C ASP A 47 -10.67 -0.22 -4.23
N GLY A 48 -10.98 -1.39 -4.78
CA GLY A 48 -10.29 -2.03 -5.90
C GLY A 48 -9.32 -3.15 -5.53
N PHE A 49 -8.73 -3.74 -6.56
CA PHE A 49 -7.71 -4.79 -6.46
C PHE A 49 -6.73 -4.68 -7.64
N GLY A 50 -5.66 -5.47 -7.61
CA GLY A 50 -4.91 -5.79 -8.81
C GLY A 50 -4.12 -7.07 -8.69
N ILE A 51 -3.96 -7.76 -9.82
CA ILE A 51 -3.12 -8.94 -9.98
C ILE A 51 -2.05 -8.60 -11.01
N GLY A 52 -0.79 -8.83 -10.68
CA GLY A 52 0.34 -8.70 -11.59
C GLY A 52 1.10 -10.02 -11.68
N PHE A 53 1.49 -10.42 -12.88
CA PHE A 53 2.17 -11.70 -13.10
C PHE A 53 3.15 -11.61 -14.26
N TYR A 54 4.31 -12.26 -14.13
CA TYR A 54 5.25 -12.37 -15.25
C TYR A 54 4.75 -13.43 -16.23
N THR A 55 5.10 -13.27 -17.51
CA THR A 55 4.63 -14.12 -18.60
C THR A 55 5.80 -14.82 -19.29
N ASP A 56 5.54 -15.59 -20.34
CA ASP A 56 6.58 -16.17 -21.19
C ASP A 56 7.52 -15.06 -21.73
N PRO A 57 8.86 -15.18 -21.56
CA PRO A 57 9.82 -14.15 -21.96
C PRO A 57 9.69 -13.64 -23.41
N LYS A 58 9.11 -14.43 -24.33
CA LYS A 58 8.83 -13.98 -25.71
C LYS A 58 7.83 -12.81 -25.81
N LEU A 59 7.12 -12.50 -24.72
CA LEU A 59 6.20 -11.36 -24.60
C LEU A 59 6.86 -10.13 -23.95
N GLY A 60 8.13 -10.24 -23.54
CA GLY A 60 8.90 -9.19 -22.86
C GLY A 60 9.07 -9.45 -21.35
N ALA A 61 10.02 -8.73 -20.74
CA ALA A 61 10.34 -8.88 -19.31
C ALA A 61 9.39 -8.12 -18.36
N ALA A 62 8.48 -7.31 -18.90
CA ALA A 62 7.49 -6.56 -18.11
C ALA A 62 6.36 -7.49 -17.59
N PRO A 63 5.87 -7.28 -16.36
CA PRO A 63 4.72 -8.01 -15.83
C PRO A 63 3.43 -7.61 -16.56
N CYS A 64 2.53 -8.57 -16.76
CA CYS A 64 1.16 -8.28 -17.17
C CYS A 64 0.35 -7.89 -15.93
N LEU A 65 -0.34 -6.75 -15.98
CA LEU A 65 -1.15 -6.22 -14.87
C LEU A 65 -2.65 -6.24 -15.21
N PHE A 66 -3.46 -6.67 -14.23
CA PHE A 66 -4.91 -6.55 -14.24
C PHE A 66 -5.38 -5.92 -12.92
N THR A 67 -5.51 -4.60 -12.92
CA THR A 67 -6.09 -3.76 -11.87
C THR A 67 -7.56 -3.50 -12.10
N SER A 68 -8.33 -3.23 -11.04
CA SER A 68 -9.59 -2.49 -11.17
C SER A 68 -10.01 -1.79 -9.88
N THR A 69 -10.76 -0.69 -9.99
CA THR A 69 -11.48 -0.05 -8.87
C THR A 69 -12.69 -0.84 -8.38
N THR A 70 -13.15 -1.84 -9.14
CA THR A 70 -14.26 -2.73 -8.74
C THR A 70 -13.84 -3.61 -7.55
N PRO A 71 -14.68 -3.82 -6.51
CA PRO A 71 -14.36 -4.78 -5.45
C PRO A 71 -14.13 -6.19 -6.00
N ALA A 72 -13.09 -6.88 -5.54
CA ALA A 72 -12.63 -8.15 -6.14
C ALA A 72 -13.73 -9.22 -6.22
N TRP A 73 -14.53 -9.36 -5.15
CA TRP A 73 -15.66 -10.31 -5.07
C TRP A 73 -16.80 -10.04 -6.06
N ASN A 74 -16.83 -8.86 -6.69
CA ASN A 74 -17.83 -8.46 -7.68
C ASN A 74 -17.25 -8.45 -9.12
N CYS A 75 -15.98 -8.83 -9.31
CA CYS A 75 -15.31 -8.80 -10.61
C CYS A 75 -15.40 -10.15 -11.34
N SER A 76 -16.43 -10.34 -12.16
CA SER A 76 -16.57 -11.57 -12.98
C SER A 76 -15.40 -11.78 -13.97
N ASN A 77 -14.69 -10.71 -14.36
CA ASN A 77 -13.47 -10.81 -15.16
C ASN A 77 -12.32 -11.47 -14.37
N LEU A 78 -12.17 -11.18 -13.07
CA LEU A 78 -11.16 -11.81 -12.21
C LEU A 78 -11.37 -13.33 -12.16
N HIS A 79 -12.61 -13.78 -11.95
CA HIS A 79 -12.95 -15.21 -11.96
C HIS A 79 -12.63 -15.88 -13.31
N ARG A 80 -13.00 -15.25 -14.44
CA ARG A 80 -12.72 -15.79 -15.77
C ARG A 80 -11.23 -15.88 -16.07
N LEU A 81 -10.49 -14.77 -15.89
CA LEU A 81 -9.06 -14.69 -16.19
C LEU A 81 -8.24 -15.62 -15.29
N ALA A 82 -8.52 -15.65 -13.98
CA ALA A 82 -7.73 -16.45 -13.04
C ALA A 82 -7.89 -17.98 -13.25
N SER A 83 -8.99 -18.42 -13.86
CA SER A 83 -9.21 -19.83 -14.24
C SER A 83 -8.48 -20.27 -15.52
N LYS A 84 -7.81 -19.34 -16.21
CA LYS A 84 -7.13 -19.56 -17.51
C LYS A 84 -5.74 -18.93 -17.62
N THR A 85 -5.26 -18.33 -16.55
CA THR A 85 -3.93 -17.69 -16.49
C THR A 85 -3.09 -18.43 -15.48
N ALA A 86 -1.86 -18.78 -15.84
CA ALA A 86 -0.85 -19.35 -14.95
C ALA A 86 0.43 -18.54 -15.00
N SER A 87 1.27 -18.62 -13.96
CA SER A 87 2.59 -17.98 -13.92
C SER A 87 3.48 -18.56 -12.83
N ARG A 88 4.80 -18.46 -13.03
CA ARG A 88 5.87 -18.76 -12.05
C ARG A 88 6.09 -17.67 -11.01
N LEU A 89 5.51 -16.48 -11.16
CA LEU A 89 5.64 -15.38 -10.20
C LEU A 89 4.42 -14.44 -10.28
N VAL A 90 3.67 -14.37 -9.17
CA VAL A 90 2.39 -13.65 -9.08
C VAL A 90 2.40 -12.72 -7.87
N PHE A 91 2.00 -11.47 -8.09
CA PHE A 91 1.64 -10.48 -7.07
C PHE A 91 0.12 -10.26 -7.11
N ALA A 92 -0.56 -10.24 -5.97
CA ALA A 92 -1.99 -9.99 -5.88
C ALA A 92 -2.31 -9.10 -4.68
N HIS A 93 -3.16 -8.09 -4.87
CA HIS A 93 -3.42 -7.03 -3.88
C HIS A 93 -4.88 -6.63 -3.86
N VAL A 94 -5.42 -6.33 -2.67
CA VAL A 94 -6.79 -5.82 -2.47
C VAL A 94 -6.76 -4.56 -1.61
N ARG A 95 -7.34 -3.46 -2.12
CA ARG A 95 -7.13 -2.10 -1.62
C ARG A 95 -8.17 -1.70 -0.58
N ALA A 96 -7.72 -1.02 0.47
CA ALA A 96 -8.59 -0.31 1.41
C ALA A 96 -8.06 1.11 1.63
N THR A 97 -8.75 2.11 1.07
CA THR A 97 -8.24 3.48 0.86
C THR A 97 -7.75 4.14 2.15
N THR A 98 -6.52 4.65 2.09
CA THR A 98 -5.95 5.59 3.06
C THR A 98 -5.60 6.91 2.39
N GLU A 99 -4.91 6.84 1.26
CA GLU A 99 -4.52 7.96 0.41
C GLU A 99 -4.89 7.69 -1.06
N GLY A 100 -4.95 8.75 -1.86
CA GLY A 100 -5.38 8.72 -3.26
C GLY A 100 -6.91 8.63 -3.43
N SER A 101 -7.37 8.90 -4.66
CA SER A 101 -8.78 8.75 -5.06
C SER A 101 -9.15 7.27 -5.29
N LEU A 102 -10.41 7.00 -5.66
CA LEU A 102 -10.77 5.75 -6.31
C LEU A 102 -10.43 5.87 -7.81
N SER A 103 -9.24 5.43 -8.18
CA SER A 103 -8.78 5.30 -9.58
C SER A 103 -7.91 4.05 -9.71
N GLU A 104 -7.79 3.50 -10.91
CA GLU A 104 -6.98 2.30 -11.17
C GLU A 104 -5.48 2.60 -11.03
N ASP A 105 -5.06 3.85 -11.26
CA ASP A 105 -3.71 4.38 -10.98
C ASP A 105 -3.35 4.40 -9.48
N ASN A 106 -4.33 4.14 -8.58
CA ASN A 106 -4.09 3.98 -7.14
C ASN A 106 -4.18 2.50 -6.69
N CYS A 107 -4.42 1.56 -7.61
CA CYS A 107 -4.48 0.13 -7.35
C CYS A 107 -3.11 -0.51 -7.57
N HIS A 108 -2.67 -1.31 -6.60
CA HIS A 108 -1.45 -2.10 -6.71
C HIS A 108 -1.69 -3.40 -7.49
N PRO A 109 -0.65 -4.02 -8.08
CA PRO A 109 0.75 -3.57 -8.08
C PRO A 109 1.03 -2.44 -9.09
N PHE A 110 2.09 -1.66 -8.84
CA PHE A 110 2.68 -0.73 -9.81
C PHE A 110 3.81 -1.42 -10.58
N CYS A 111 4.22 -0.90 -11.74
CA CYS A 111 5.37 -1.42 -12.50
C CYS A 111 6.19 -0.34 -13.22
N HIS A 112 7.48 -0.62 -13.45
CA HIS A 112 8.35 0.11 -14.38
C HIS A 112 9.34 -0.87 -15.02
N GLY A 113 9.30 -1.03 -16.35
CA GLY A 113 10.09 -2.07 -17.02
C GLY A 113 9.75 -3.46 -16.49
N SER A 114 10.78 -4.22 -16.08
CA SER A 114 10.62 -5.53 -15.43
C SER A 114 10.39 -5.45 -13.91
N LEU A 115 10.33 -4.25 -13.31
CA LEU A 115 10.10 -4.10 -11.87
C LEU A 115 8.61 -4.02 -11.54
N MET A 116 8.16 -4.79 -10.56
CA MET A 116 6.79 -4.78 -10.03
C MET A 116 6.77 -4.51 -8.52
N TRP A 117 5.85 -3.67 -8.03
CA TRP A 117 5.83 -3.15 -6.65
C TRP A 117 4.46 -3.23 -5.96
N MET A 118 4.46 -3.58 -4.67
CA MET A 118 3.30 -3.53 -3.77
C MET A 118 3.63 -2.90 -2.41
N HIS A 119 2.63 -2.28 -1.79
CA HIS A 119 2.70 -1.79 -0.42
C HIS A 119 1.44 -2.17 0.38
N ASN A 120 1.62 -2.72 1.58
CA ASN A 120 0.59 -2.81 2.61
C ASN A 120 1.04 -2.03 3.85
N GLY A 121 0.62 -0.77 3.92
CA GLY A 121 1.18 0.15 4.90
C GLY A 121 0.74 1.58 4.66
N GLY A 122 1.55 2.51 5.16
CA GLY A 122 1.39 3.94 4.96
C GLY A 122 2.61 4.70 5.48
N LEU A 123 3.02 5.76 4.78
CA LEU A 123 4.14 6.60 5.18
C LEU A 123 3.70 7.58 6.29
N GLY A 124 4.45 7.62 7.39
CA GLY A 124 4.24 8.58 8.47
C GLY A 124 4.45 10.01 8.00
N GLY A 125 3.68 10.96 8.56
CA GLY A 125 3.79 12.38 8.20
C GLY A 125 3.65 12.69 6.70
N TRP A 126 2.88 11.89 5.94
CA TRP A 126 2.83 11.94 4.47
C TRP A 126 2.66 13.36 3.90
N LYS A 127 1.74 14.15 4.47
CA LYS A 127 1.46 15.53 4.04
C LYS A 127 2.66 16.47 4.22
N GLN A 128 3.46 16.24 5.26
CA GLN A 128 4.64 17.03 5.62
C GLN A 128 5.91 16.59 4.85
N ILE A 129 5.97 15.33 4.37
CA ILE A 129 7.11 14.81 3.59
C ILE A 129 6.91 14.81 2.07
N LYS A 130 5.68 14.71 1.54
CA LYS A 130 5.42 14.50 0.10
C LYS A 130 6.19 15.46 -0.80
N ARG A 131 6.17 16.76 -0.48
CA ARG A 131 6.90 17.79 -1.23
C ARG A 131 8.42 17.53 -1.21
N ARG A 132 9.00 17.29 -0.04
CA ARG A 132 10.44 17.04 0.15
C ARG A 132 10.90 15.74 -0.49
N LEU A 133 10.02 14.74 -0.57
CA LEU A 133 10.26 13.51 -1.33
C LEU A 133 10.31 13.81 -2.83
N GLY A 134 9.32 14.54 -3.36
CA GLY A 134 9.31 14.97 -4.75
C GLY A 134 10.53 15.82 -5.14
N GLU A 135 10.96 16.73 -4.26
CA GLU A 135 12.17 17.56 -4.42
C GLU A 135 13.49 16.76 -4.41
N ARG A 136 13.48 15.45 -4.07
CA ARG A 136 14.65 14.56 -4.18
C ARG A 136 14.72 13.79 -5.49
N LEU A 137 13.57 13.45 -6.08
CA LEU A 137 13.49 12.60 -7.27
C LEU A 137 14.09 13.30 -8.50
N ALA A 138 14.75 12.56 -9.37
CA ALA A 138 15.03 13.02 -10.72
C ALA A 138 13.72 13.18 -11.52
N ASP A 139 13.64 14.16 -12.43
CA ASP A 139 12.42 14.53 -13.16
C ASP A 139 11.67 13.34 -13.76
N LYS A 140 12.36 12.35 -14.35
CA LYS A 140 11.72 11.16 -14.92
C LYS A 140 10.99 10.29 -13.89
N TRP A 141 11.47 10.20 -12.65
CA TRP A 141 10.82 9.44 -11.58
C TRP A 141 9.68 10.24 -10.94
N TYR A 142 9.81 11.56 -10.88
CA TYR A 142 8.72 12.45 -10.46
C TYR A 142 7.56 12.42 -11.46
N LEU A 143 7.85 12.50 -12.77
CA LEU A 143 6.85 12.56 -13.84
C LEU A 143 6.19 11.21 -14.17
N ASN A 144 6.81 10.09 -13.78
CA ASN A 144 6.23 8.75 -13.94
C ASN A 144 5.15 8.42 -12.89
N VAL A 145 4.93 9.27 -11.88
CA VAL A 145 3.85 9.10 -10.89
C VAL A 145 2.53 9.54 -11.50
N GLY A 146 1.62 8.59 -11.78
CA GLY A 146 0.30 8.85 -12.35
C GLY A 146 -0.80 9.00 -11.29
N GLY A 147 -0.68 8.31 -10.17
CA GLY A 147 -1.65 8.30 -9.09
C GLY A 147 -1.35 9.28 -7.93
N GLY A 148 -2.07 9.07 -6.83
CA GLY A 148 -2.05 9.95 -5.66
C GLY A 148 -1.43 9.34 -4.40
N THR A 149 -1.13 8.04 -4.39
CA THR A 149 -0.80 7.29 -3.17
C THR A 149 0.65 7.51 -2.71
N ASP A 150 0.86 7.59 -1.40
CA ASP A 150 2.19 7.50 -0.77
C ASP A 150 3.02 6.29 -1.21
N SER A 151 2.32 5.21 -1.56
CA SER A 151 2.82 3.90 -1.93
C SER A 151 3.49 3.87 -3.31
N GLU A 152 3.00 4.71 -4.22
CA GLU A 152 3.54 4.92 -5.57
C GLU A 152 4.72 5.91 -5.53
N TRP A 153 4.63 6.98 -4.74
CA TRP A 153 5.76 7.88 -4.49
C TRP A 153 6.93 7.15 -3.80
N ALA A 154 6.65 6.14 -2.95
CA ALA A 154 7.67 5.25 -2.41
C ALA A 154 8.31 4.34 -3.48
N PHE A 155 7.55 3.92 -4.50
CA PHE A 155 8.11 3.18 -5.65
C PHE A 155 8.98 4.10 -6.53
N ALA A 156 8.54 5.33 -6.81
CA ALA A 156 9.35 6.33 -7.52
C ALA A 156 10.68 6.62 -6.78
N LEU A 157 10.64 6.71 -5.45
CA LEU A 157 11.86 6.83 -4.62
C LEU A 157 12.74 5.57 -4.68
N PHE A 158 12.17 4.37 -4.79
CA PHE A 158 12.93 3.14 -4.99
C PHE A 158 13.62 3.11 -6.37
N LEU A 159 12.94 3.52 -7.44
CA LEU A 159 13.50 3.61 -8.79
C LEU A 159 14.65 4.62 -8.85
N ASP A 160 14.45 5.81 -8.30
CA ASP A 160 15.48 6.85 -8.15
C ASP A 160 16.68 6.37 -7.32
N THR A 161 16.42 5.63 -6.22
CA THR A 161 17.47 5.04 -5.37
C THR A 161 18.27 3.96 -6.10
N LEU A 162 17.61 3.13 -6.91
CA LEU A 162 18.24 2.07 -7.71
C LEU A 162 19.12 2.67 -8.83
N GLU A 163 18.66 3.73 -9.49
CA GLU A 163 19.47 4.49 -10.45
C GLU A 163 20.71 5.11 -9.80
N ARG A 164 20.56 5.76 -8.63
CA ARG A 164 21.70 6.34 -7.89
C ARG A 164 22.68 5.30 -7.33
N MET A 165 22.32 4.02 -7.35
CA MET A 165 23.25 2.92 -7.07
C MET A 165 24.03 2.44 -8.31
N GLY A 166 23.77 3.01 -9.50
CA GLY A 166 24.43 2.64 -10.75
C GLY A 166 23.65 1.63 -11.61
N HIS A 167 22.38 1.38 -11.31
CA HIS A 167 21.54 0.42 -12.03
C HIS A 167 20.32 1.13 -12.64
N ASP A 168 20.27 1.33 -13.95
CA ASP A 168 19.08 1.92 -14.61
C ASP A 168 17.86 0.99 -14.42
N PRO A 169 16.79 1.40 -13.74
CA PRO A 169 15.58 0.59 -13.55
C PRO A 169 14.87 0.22 -14.86
N SER A 170 15.20 0.90 -15.96
CA SER A 170 14.62 0.67 -17.30
C SER A 170 15.35 -0.44 -18.09
N SER A 171 16.55 -0.83 -17.65
CA SER A 171 17.48 -1.67 -18.40
C SER A 171 17.05 -3.13 -18.63
N GLN A 172 16.08 -3.63 -17.85
CA GLN A 172 15.50 -4.98 -17.96
C GLN A 172 16.54 -6.10 -18.16
N PRO A 173 17.47 -6.33 -17.21
CA PRO A 173 18.52 -7.33 -17.38
C PRO A 173 17.94 -8.76 -17.46
N GLU A 174 18.60 -9.63 -18.23
CA GLU A 174 18.13 -10.99 -18.53
C GLU A 174 17.96 -11.85 -17.26
N ASP A 175 18.95 -11.85 -16.36
CA ASP A 175 18.90 -12.51 -15.04
C ASP A 175 18.26 -11.64 -13.92
N GLY A 176 17.69 -10.47 -14.28
CA GLY A 176 17.24 -9.44 -13.34
C GLY A 176 18.36 -8.59 -12.74
N PHE A 177 18.00 -7.71 -11.80
CA PHE A 177 18.95 -6.86 -11.08
C PHE A 177 19.71 -7.61 -9.97
N GLY A 178 19.17 -8.76 -9.55
CA GLY A 178 19.77 -9.64 -8.55
C GLY A 178 19.41 -9.25 -7.11
N PRO A 179 19.34 -10.25 -6.20
CA PRO A 179 18.69 -10.07 -4.89
C PRO A 179 19.43 -9.08 -3.99
N THR A 180 20.76 -9.03 -4.05
CA THR A 180 21.57 -8.09 -3.24
C THR A 180 21.34 -6.64 -3.65
N VAL A 181 21.18 -6.36 -4.95
CA VAL A 181 20.95 -5.00 -5.47
C VAL A 181 19.58 -4.51 -5.02
N LEU A 182 18.51 -5.26 -5.30
CA LEU A 182 17.15 -4.90 -4.88
C LEU A 182 17.04 -4.74 -3.36
N ARG A 183 17.69 -5.62 -2.58
CA ARG A 183 17.71 -5.52 -1.10
C ARG A 183 18.38 -4.24 -0.63
N ASN A 184 19.51 -3.87 -1.23
CA ASN A 184 20.25 -2.66 -0.87
C ASN A 184 19.48 -1.38 -1.26
N ALA A 185 18.81 -1.38 -2.42
CA ALA A 185 17.93 -0.29 -2.85
C ALA A 185 16.72 -0.14 -1.91
N MET A 186 16.08 -1.25 -1.51
CA MET A 186 14.98 -1.26 -0.54
C MET A 186 15.40 -0.68 0.83
N LEU A 187 16.56 -1.10 1.35
CA LEU A 187 17.09 -0.58 2.62
C LEU A 187 17.39 0.93 2.55
N LYS A 188 17.98 1.41 1.44
CA LYS A 188 18.22 2.84 1.19
C LYS A 188 16.92 3.63 0.99
N THR A 189 15.87 3.02 0.44
CA THR A 189 14.54 3.63 0.29
C THR A 189 13.91 3.86 1.66
N ILE A 190 13.91 2.83 2.52
CA ILE A 190 13.40 2.93 3.90
C ILE A 190 14.21 3.96 4.72
N ALA A 191 15.53 3.96 4.59
CA ALA A 191 16.38 4.94 5.26
C ALA A 191 16.03 6.40 4.88
N GLN A 192 15.80 6.68 3.59
CA GLN A 192 15.39 8.01 3.13
C GLN A 192 13.96 8.39 3.55
N ILE A 193 13.03 7.43 3.62
CA ILE A 193 11.68 7.67 4.17
C ILE A 193 11.77 8.04 5.66
N ASN A 194 12.57 7.31 6.45
CA ASN A 194 12.83 7.65 7.85
C ASN A 194 13.47 9.04 7.97
N GLU A 195 14.49 9.35 7.16
CA GLU A 195 15.18 10.64 7.16
C GLU A 195 14.23 11.82 6.83
N LEU A 196 13.35 11.66 5.84
CA LEU A 196 12.35 12.66 5.48
C LEU A 196 11.36 12.93 6.63
N ILE A 197 11.02 11.90 7.41
CA ILE A 197 10.11 11.98 8.56
C ILE A 197 10.82 12.61 9.78
N ASP A 198 12.08 12.25 10.02
CA ASP A 198 12.92 12.84 11.08
C ASP A 198 13.15 14.35 10.86
N ASN A 199 13.08 14.82 9.61
CA ASN A 199 13.16 16.24 9.24
C ASN A 199 11.81 16.99 9.32
N ILE A 200 10.74 16.39 9.88
CA ILE A 200 9.52 17.12 10.25
C ILE A 200 9.77 17.84 11.59
N PRO A 201 9.66 19.19 11.68
CA PRO A 201 9.93 19.90 12.92
C PRO A 201 8.98 19.45 14.06
N GLU A 202 9.52 19.23 15.25
CA GLU A 202 8.74 18.79 16.44
C GLU A 202 7.56 19.73 16.73
N SER A 203 7.71 21.03 16.50
CA SER A 203 6.64 22.02 16.63
C SER A 203 5.46 21.75 15.70
N VAL A 204 5.69 21.27 14.48
CA VAL A 204 4.65 20.84 13.53
C VAL A 204 4.05 19.51 13.97
N VAL A 205 4.89 18.55 14.40
CA VAL A 205 4.42 17.25 14.92
C VAL A 205 3.44 17.43 16.08
N HIS A 206 3.75 18.34 17.02
CA HIS A 206 2.89 18.63 18.16
C HIS A 206 1.67 19.50 17.80
N ALA A 207 1.82 20.54 16.97
CA ALA A 207 0.72 21.45 16.64
C ALA A 207 -0.34 20.82 15.72
N GLU A 208 0.07 19.98 14.76
CA GLU A 208 -0.85 19.29 13.84
C GLU A 208 -1.19 17.85 14.29
N ASN A 209 -0.63 17.37 15.41
CA ASN A 209 -0.74 15.99 15.91
C ASN A 209 -0.35 14.96 14.82
N VAL A 210 0.83 15.15 14.23
CA VAL A 210 1.31 14.35 13.08
C VAL A 210 1.75 12.97 13.53
N ASP A 211 1.11 11.93 13.00
CA ASP A 211 1.51 10.54 13.21
C ASP A 211 2.68 10.17 12.28
N THR A 212 3.89 10.21 12.83
CA THR A 212 5.17 10.01 12.12
C THR A 212 5.54 8.54 11.89
N ARG A 213 4.77 7.58 12.42
CA ARG A 213 5.09 6.15 12.32
C ARG A 213 4.65 5.56 10.98
N SER A 214 5.63 5.29 10.12
CA SER A 214 5.41 4.50 8.91
C SER A 214 5.17 3.02 9.24
N LEU A 215 4.22 2.39 8.53
CA LEU A 215 4.15 0.94 8.34
C LEU A 215 4.60 0.68 6.92
N LEU A 216 5.69 -0.06 6.69
CA LEU A 216 6.25 -0.27 5.35
C LEU A 216 6.39 -1.76 5.06
N ASN A 217 5.28 -2.47 4.88
CA ASN A 217 5.35 -3.81 4.27
C ASN A 217 5.34 -3.64 2.75
N PHE A 218 6.52 -3.36 2.18
CA PHE A 218 6.73 -3.33 0.74
C PHE A 218 6.99 -4.74 0.19
N SER A 219 6.70 -4.93 -1.09
CA SER A 219 7.19 -6.05 -1.89
C SER A 219 7.61 -5.55 -3.27
N VAL A 220 8.80 -5.93 -3.74
CA VAL A 220 9.29 -5.64 -5.09
C VAL A 220 9.84 -6.91 -5.75
N SER A 221 9.68 -7.03 -7.06
CA SER A 221 10.24 -8.10 -7.89
C SER A 221 10.79 -7.56 -9.20
N ASP A 222 11.78 -8.25 -9.77
CA ASP A 222 12.36 -8.05 -11.12
C ASP A 222 12.16 -9.28 -12.06
N GLY A 223 11.15 -10.11 -11.78
CA GLY A 223 10.90 -11.40 -12.44
C GLY A 223 11.66 -12.58 -11.83
N HIS A 224 12.82 -12.33 -11.21
CA HIS A 224 13.78 -13.37 -10.80
C HIS A 224 13.92 -13.44 -9.27
N SER A 225 14.08 -12.27 -8.66
CA SER A 225 14.19 -12.04 -7.24
C SER A 225 12.94 -11.35 -6.71
N ILE A 226 12.66 -11.54 -5.42
CA ILE A 226 11.62 -10.82 -4.68
C ILE A 226 12.22 -10.32 -3.37
N ILE A 227 11.97 -9.05 -3.05
CA ILE A 227 12.29 -8.44 -1.76
C ILE A 227 10.98 -8.03 -1.09
N CYS A 228 10.67 -8.63 0.05
CA CYS A 228 9.54 -8.24 0.91
C CYS A 228 10.06 -7.65 2.21
N THR A 229 9.36 -6.68 2.79
CA THR A 229 9.70 -6.12 4.11
C THR A 229 8.54 -6.31 5.08
N ARG A 230 8.86 -6.47 6.37
CA ARG A 230 7.91 -6.31 7.47
C ARG A 230 8.48 -5.29 8.43
N TYR A 231 8.03 -4.04 8.33
CA TYR A 231 8.70 -2.90 8.95
C TYR A 231 7.75 -1.89 9.58
N ILE A 232 8.17 -1.32 10.71
CA ILE A 232 7.55 -0.17 11.36
C ILE A 232 8.61 0.84 11.83
N GLY A 233 8.35 2.12 11.56
CA GLY A 233 9.11 3.27 12.08
C GLY A 233 8.79 3.57 13.54
N SER A 234 8.87 2.57 14.42
CA SER A 234 8.63 2.66 15.86
C SER A 234 9.43 1.59 16.59
N TRP A 235 10.06 1.94 17.71
CA TRP A 235 10.75 0.97 18.57
C TRP A 235 9.76 0.23 19.48
N SER A 236 8.64 0.87 19.82
CA SER A 236 7.65 0.39 20.80
C SER A 236 6.42 -0.29 20.20
N ASP A 237 6.12 -0.07 18.92
CA ASP A 237 4.95 -0.65 18.24
C ASP A 237 5.32 -1.87 17.38
N GLU A 238 4.31 -2.73 17.09
CA GLU A 238 4.42 -3.89 16.19
C GLU A 238 4.16 -3.50 14.72
N ALA A 239 4.88 -4.13 13.79
CA ALA A 239 4.64 -3.97 12.36
C ALA A 239 3.37 -4.68 11.88
N ALA A 240 2.87 -4.27 10.71
CA ALA A 240 1.77 -4.94 10.01
C ALA A 240 2.08 -6.43 9.78
N SER A 241 1.06 -7.28 9.86
CA SER A 241 1.23 -8.73 9.75
C SER A 241 1.80 -9.12 8.38
N LEU A 242 2.71 -10.09 8.41
CA LEU A 242 3.29 -10.70 7.23
C LEU A 242 3.77 -12.11 7.58
N TYR A 243 3.36 -13.06 6.75
CA TYR A 243 3.65 -14.49 6.87
C TYR A 243 4.32 -14.97 5.60
N TYR A 244 5.13 -16.02 5.70
CA TYR A 244 5.59 -16.75 4.53
C TYR A 244 5.40 -18.25 4.70
N SER A 245 5.29 -18.96 3.59
CA SER A 245 5.32 -20.41 3.52
C SER A 245 6.23 -20.82 2.36
N SER A 246 6.79 -22.02 2.43
CA SER A 246 7.65 -22.59 1.40
C SER A 246 7.51 -24.11 1.40
N GLY A 247 7.71 -24.77 0.27
CA GLY A 247 7.54 -26.22 0.20
C GLY A 247 7.61 -26.76 -1.22
N THR A 248 7.28 -28.03 -1.38
CA THR A 248 7.30 -28.72 -2.68
C THR A 248 6.06 -28.39 -3.51
N LEU A 249 4.88 -28.30 -2.89
CA LEU A 249 3.61 -28.12 -3.61
C LEU A 249 2.59 -27.27 -2.85
N TRP A 250 1.72 -26.58 -3.59
CA TRP A 250 0.55 -25.88 -3.05
C TRP A 250 -0.73 -26.44 -3.69
N GLU A 251 -1.45 -27.26 -2.94
CA GLU A 251 -2.62 -27.99 -3.42
C GLU A 251 -3.67 -28.25 -2.32
N THR A 252 -4.81 -28.82 -2.71
CA THR A 252 -5.93 -29.17 -1.84
C THR A 252 -5.66 -30.47 -1.08
N ARG A 253 -5.69 -30.42 0.26
CA ARG A 253 -5.43 -31.54 1.18
C ARG A 253 -6.28 -32.79 0.92
N ALA A 254 -7.49 -32.60 0.39
CA ALA A 254 -8.30 -33.63 -0.24
C ALA A 254 -8.71 -33.15 -1.64
N PRO A 255 -8.40 -33.89 -2.73
CA PRO A 255 -8.71 -33.49 -4.10
C PRO A 255 -10.17 -33.78 -4.48
N THR A 256 -11.13 -33.23 -3.73
CA THR A 256 -12.52 -33.12 -4.16
C THR A 256 -12.70 -31.84 -5.00
N PRO A 257 -13.62 -31.81 -6.00
CA PRO A 257 -13.72 -30.68 -6.93
C PRO A 257 -13.97 -29.31 -6.26
N ASP A 258 -14.70 -29.29 -5.15
CA ASP A 258 -15.06 -28.08 -4.40
C ASP A 258 -14.12 -27.80 -3.20
N SER A 259 -12.99 -28.51 -3.11
CA SER A 259 -12.06 -28.39 -1.99
C SER A 259 -11.38 -27.03 -1.94
N ARG A 260 -11.57 -26.31 -0.84
CA ARG A 260 -10.92 -25.02 -0.54
C ARG A 260 -9.81 -25.15 0.51
N ASP A 261 -9.58 -26.36 1.01
CA ASP A 261 -8.61 -26.65 2.07
C ASP A 261 -7.21 -26.86 1.47
N TYR A 262 -6.58 -25.73 1.10
CA TYR A 262 -5.24 -25.73 0.52
C TYR A 262 -4.15 -25.79 1.60
N GLN A 263 -3.14 -26.62 1.38
CA GLN A 263 -1.98 -26.80 2.25
C GLN A 263 -0.67 -26.58 1.50
N MET A 264 0.41 -26.32 2.24
CA MET A 264 1.77 -26.35 1.71
C MET A 264 2.37 -27.73 1.98
N GLU A 265 2.65 -28.50 0.94
CA GLU A 265 3.33 -29.77 1.06
C GLU A 265 4.84 -29.58 1.26
N ARG A 266 5.48 -30.51 1.97
CA ARG A 266 6.91 -30.50 2.31
C ARG A 266 7.47 -31.91 2.21
N SER A 267 7.36 -32.50 1.02
CA SER A 267 7.71 -33.91 0.75
C SER A 267 9.21 -34.20 0.88
N ASP A 268 10.06 -33.19 0.63
CA ASP A 268 11.50 -33.30 0.71
C ASP A 268 12.16 -32.06 1.40
N LYS A 269 13.42 -31.78 1.09
CA LYS A 269 14.21 -30.67 1.65
C LYS A 269 14.26 -29.42 0.76
N GLY A 270 13.65 -29.47 -0.42
CA GLY A 270 13.58 -28.37 -1.36
C GLY A 270 12.54 -27.33 -0.98
N ALA A 271 12.51 -26.27 -1.77
CA ALA A 271 11.37 -25.40 -1.90
C ALA A 271 11.19 -25.13 -3.39
N ASP A 272 10.09 -25.59 -3.95
CA ASP A 272 9.66 -25.29 -5.32
C ASP A 272 8.66 -24.12 -5.32
N VAL A 273 7.82 -24.08 -4.29
CA VAL A 273 6.86 -23.01 -4.04
C VAL A 273 7.30 -22.16 -2.85
N VAL A 274 7.17 -20.84 -2.99
CA VAL A 274 7.21 -19.86 -1.90
C VAL A 274 5.98 -18.96 -1.97
N LEU A 275 5.31 -18.78 -0.84
CA LEU A 275 4.22 -17.83 -0.64
C LEU A 275 4.61 -16.77 0.39
N VAL A 276 4.21 -15.51 0.18
CA VAL A 276 4.28 -14.45 1.20
C VAL A 276 2.94 -13.71 1.23
N ALA A 277 2.30 -13.59 2.39
CA ALA A 277 0.94 -13.05 2.50
C ALA A 277 0.75 -12.16 3.74
N SER A 278 -0.12 -11.14 3.63
CA SER A 278 -0.53 -10.31 4.77
C SER A 278 -1.27 -11.09 5.86
N GLU A 279 -2.08 -12.07 5.46
CA GLU A 279 -2.75 -13.06 6.32
C GLU A 279 -2.66 -14.45 5.63
N PRO A 280 -2.50 -15.57 6.37
CA PRO A 280 -2.37 -16.91 5.78
C PRO A 280 -3.55 -17.29 4.87
N LEU A 281 -3.30 -18.00 3.77
CA LEU A 281 -4.37 -18.44 2.85
C LEU A 281 -5.16 -19.66 3.36
N SER A 282 -4.65 -20.33 4.39
CA SER A 282 -5.22 -21.53 5.02
C SER A 282 -5.10 -21.46 6.54
N PHE A 283 -5.92 -22.26 7.24
CA PHE A 283 -6.04 -22.16 8.70
C PHE A 283 -4.98 -22.97 9.48
N GLU A 284 -4.21 -23.80 8.78
CA GLU A 284 -3.08 -24.58 9.33
C GLU A 284 -1.90 -23.66 9.65
N ARG A 285 -1.93 -23.04 10.83
CA ARG A 285 -0.92 -22.05 11.27
C ARG A 285 0.52 -22.61 11.31
N GLU A 286 0.68 -23.92 11.43
CA GLU A 286 1.99 -24.59 11.44
C GLU A 286 2.68 -24.55 10.07
N ASN A 287 1.90 -24.45 8.99
CA ASN A 287 2.41 -24.31 7.62
C ASN A 287 2.85 -22.87 7.27
N TRP A 288 2.65 -21.89 8.17
CA TRP A 288 2.94 -20.47 7.93
C TRP A 288 3.88 -19.87 8.98
N VAL A 289 5.03 -19.35 8.54
CA VAL A 289 6.04 -18.74 9.40
C VAL A 289 5.81 -17.23 9.50
N ASN A 290 5.74 -16.72 10.73
CA ASN A 290 5.70 -15.28 11.01
C ASN A 290 7.00 -14.61 10.53
N VAL A 291 6.93 -13.59 9.67
CA VAL A 291 8.08 -12.71 9.43
C VAL A 291 8.32 -11.87 10.71
N PRO A 292 9.56 -11.78 11.24
CA PRO A 292 9.84 -10.94 12.41
C PRO A 292 9.63 -9.46 12.14
N THR A 293 9.46 -8.66 13.20
CA THR A 293 9.30 -7.20 13.10
C THR A 293 10.64 -6.53 12.76
N ASN A 294 10.61 -5.58 11.82
CA ASN A 294 11.77 -4.90 11.23
C ASN A 294 12.76 -5.90 10.60
N SER A 295 12.23 -6.70 9.68
CA SER A 295 13.00 -7.65 8.86
C SER A 295 12.72 -7.49 7.36
N ILE A 296 13.73 -7.86 6.56
CA ILE A 296 13.69 -7.94 5.11
C ILE A 296 13.84 -9.40 4.67
N LEU A 297 12.85 -9.88 3.93
CA LEU A 297 12.77 -11.21 3.36
C LEU A 297 13.18 -11.14 1.88
N THR A 298 14.02 -12.07 1.46
CA THR A 298 14.55 -12.19 0.10
C THR A 298 14.23 -13.57 -0.43
N ILE A 299 13.62 -13.65 -1.62
CA ILE A 299 13.42 -14.88 -2.37
C ILE A 299 14.25 -14.77 -3.65
N HIS A 300 15.10 -15.75 -3.91
CA HIS A 300 15.84 -15.91 -5.16
C HIS A 300 16.19 -17.38 -5.33
N ASN A 301 15.99 -17.93 -6.52
CA ASN A 301 16.10 -19.38 -6.80
C ASN A 301 15.42 -20.21 -5.70
N GLN A 302 14.18 -19.81 -5.39
CA GLN A 302 13.25 -20.36 -4.38
C GLN A 302 13.78 -20.38 -2.93
N THR A 303 15.04 -20.03 -2.71
CA THR A 303 15.67 -19.90 -1.40
C THR A 303 15.12 -18.66 -0.69
N VAL A 304 14.53 -18.87 0.49
CA VAL A 304 14.01 -17.78 1.34
C VAL A 304 15.04 -17.42 2.40
N MET A 305 15.48 -16.16 2.41
CA MET A 305 16.41 -15.63 3.42
C MET A 305 15.75 -14.46 4.15
N VAL A 306 15.79 -14.47 5.48
CA VAL A 306 15.24 -13.38 6.32
C VAL A 306 16.37 -12.72 7.10
N HIS A 307 16.53 -11.40 6.94
CA HIS A 307 17.56 -10.60 7.59
C HIS A 307 16.91 -9.48 8.43
N PRO A 308 17.49 -9.08 9.57
CA PRO A 308 17.02 -7.90 10.30
C PRO A 308 17.34 -6.60 9.56
N ILE A 309 16.44 -5.62 9.64
CA ILE A 309 16.68 -4.24 9.19
C ILE A 309 17.31 -3.50 10.37
N MET A 310 18.63 -3.35 10.34
CA MET A 310 19.44 -2.85 11.46
C MET A 310 19.43 -1.31 11.54
N ASP A 311 18.35 -0.72 12.07
CA ASP A 311 18.21 0.73 12.28
C ASP A 311 17.85 1.11 13.73
N LYS A 312 17.54 2.40 13.96
CA LYS A 312 17.18 2.94 15.29
C LYS A 312 15.88 2.39 15.88
N TYR A 313 15.08 1.67 15.09
CA TYR A 313 13.84 1.03 15.53
C TYR A 313 14.01 -0.47 15.75
N TYR A 314 15.16 -1.06 15.40
CA TYR A 314 15.47 -2.47 15.65
C TYR A 314 15.92 -2.71 17.11
N ASP A 315 15.51 -3.84 17.67
CA ASP A 315 15.99 -4.30 18.98
C ASP A 315 16.63 -5.70 18.84
N ARG A 316 17.79 -5.89 19.49
CA ARG A 316 18.53 -7.15 19.53
C ARG A 316 17.97 -8.13 20.55
N ASN A 317 17.18 -7.69 21.52
CA ASN A 317 16.61 -8.51 22.57
C ASN A 317 15.43 -9.36 22.04
N PRO A 318 15.53 -10.71 21.99
CA PRO A 318 14.42 -11.56 21.54
C PRO A 318 13.20 -11.52 22.46
N GLN A 319 13.33 -10.96 23.66
CA GLN A 319 12.24 -10.77 24.63
C GLN A 319 11.60 -9.37 24.55
N HIS A 320 12.07 -8.48 23.65
CA HIS A 320 11.48 -7.15 23.52
C HIS A 320 10.00 -7.25 23.13
N ARG A 321 9.15 -6.55 23.89
CA ARG A 321 7.69 -6.58 23.70
C ARG A 321 7.21 -5.29 23.08
N ARG A 322 6.62 -5.43 21.89
CA ARG A 322 6.05 -4.35 21.09
C ARG A 322 4.53 -4.32 21.21
N SER A 323 3.95 -3.14 21.05
CA SER A 323 2.52 -2.90 21.15
C SER A 323 1.81 -3.12 19.82
N ALA A 324 0.88 -4.08 19.78
CA ALA A 324 -0.06 -4.21 18.67
C ALA A 324 -1.13 -3.09 18.63
N ALA A 325 -1.11 -2.10 19.54
CA ALA A 325 -2.14 -1.05 19.59
C ALA A 325 -2.15 -0.18 18.32
N PHE A 326 -0.99 0.29 17.86
CA PHE A 326 -0.90 1.16 16.68
C PHE A 326 -1.39 0.49 15.40
N VAL A 327 -0.90 -0.71 15.12
CA VAL A 327 -1.29 -1.47 13.93
C VAL A 327 -2.80 -1.78 13.94
N ARG A 328 -3.39 -2.05 15.13
CA ARG A 328 -4.85 -2.21 15.28
C ARG A 328 -5.63 -0.93 14.99
N THR A 329 -5.18 0.25 15.42
CA THR A 329 -5.86 1.53 15.07
C THR A 329 -5.77 1.90 13.59
N LYS A 330 -4.94 1.21 12.80
CA LYS A 330 -4.92 1.29 11.34
C LYS A 330 -5.78 0.22 10.64
N GLY A 331 -6.47 -0.67 11.36
CA GLY A 331 -7.22 -1.78 10.77
C GLY A 331 -6.33 -2.92 10.23
N LEU A 332 -5.19 -3.14 10.88
CA LEU A 332 -4.24 -4.21 10.63
C LEU A 332 -4.01 -5.03 11.91
N SER A 333 -3.36 -6.19 11.78
CA SER A 333 -2.87 -6.97 12.94
C SER A 333 -1.35 -7.00 13.00
N ALA A 334 -0.86 -7.35 14.19
CA ALA A 334 0.50 -7.80 14.42
C ALA A 334 0.58 -9.33 14.28
N ASN A 335 1.80 -9.87 14.20
CA ASN A 335 2.04 -11.32 14.25
C ASN A 335 1.95 -11.90 15.70
N GLU A 336 1.55 -11.11 16.71
CA GLU A 336 1.42 -11.54 18.11
C GLU A 336 0.40 -12.68 18.29
N LYS A 337 0.81 -13.74 19.02
CA LYS A 337 -0.15 -14.62 19.70
C LYS A 337 -0.80 -13.83 20.84
N GLY A 338 -2.04 -13.40 20.63
CA GLY A 338 -2.80 -12.67 21.66
C GLY A 338 -2.94 -13.49 22.94
N THR A 339 -2.30 -13.04 24.02
CA THR A 339 -2.44 -13.65 25.35
C THR A 339 -3.88 -13.50 25.82
N SER A 340 -4.60 -14.62 25.97
CA SER A 340 -5.97 -14.63 26.47
C SER A 340 -6.04 -13.99 27.86
N ARG A 341 -6.87 -12.95 28.02
CA ARG A 341 -7.27 -12.44 29.35
C ARG A 341 -8.32 -13.38 29.97
N SER A 342 -7.95 -14.64 30.15
CA SER A 342 -8.70 -15.63 30.93
C SER A 342 -8.50 -15.33 32.43
N GLY A 343 -9.21 -14.31 32.91
CA GLY A 343 -9.10 -13.76 34.26
C GLY A 343 -10.45 -13.53 34.93
N THR A 344 -11.44 -14.37 34.65
CA THR A 344 -12.69 -14.43 35.42
C THR A 344 -12.40 -15.02 36.81
N PRO A 345 -12.70 -14.29 37.91
CA PRO A 345 -12.50 -14.83 39.25
C PRO A 345 -13.54 -15.94 39.51
N PHE A 346 -13.07 -17.19 39.63
CA PHE A 346 -13.92 -18.29 40.06
C PHE A 346 -14.36 -18.09 41.51
N GLY A 347 -15.68 -18.18 41.75
CA GLY A 347 -16.25 -18.11 43.09
C GLY A 347 -15.91 -19.34 43.93
N LEU A 348 -15.66 -19.12 45.22
CA LEU A 348 -15.44 -20.19 46.20
C LEU A 348 -16.79 -20.83 46.60
N PRO A 349 -16.93 -22.17 46.58
CA PRO A 349 -18.02 -22.85 47.27
C PRO A 349 -17.74 -22.89 48.79
N ALA A 350 -18.80 -22.80 49.60
CA ALA A 350 -18.71 -22.82 51.08
C ALA A 350 -18.90 -24.25 51.65
N GLY A 351 -18.30 -24.55 52.81
CA GLY A 351 -18.27 -25.95 53.32
C GLY A 351 -17.88 -26.24 54.78
N THR A 352 -18.02 -25.30 55.73
CA THR A 352 -18.12 -25.53 57.21
C THR A 352 -16.99 -26.28 58.00
N PRO A 353 -16.93 -26.15 59.36
CA PRO A 353 -15.76 -26.49 60.21
C PRO A 353 -16.09 -27.65 61.21
N PRO A 354 -15.45 -27.85 62.41
CA PRO A 354 -14.24 -27.27 63.02
C PRO A 354 -13.28 -28.31 63.68
N VAL A 355 -12.24 -27.86 64.40
CA VAL A 355 -11.85 -28.28 65.78
C VAL A 355 -10.65 -27.42 66.27
N SER A 356 -10.46 -27.29 67.59
CA SER A 356 -9.46 -26.41 68.24
C SER A 356 -8.62 -27.13 69.30
N SER A 357 -7.36 -26.74 69.51
CA SER A 357 -6.63 -26.99 70.76
C SER A 357 -5.46 -26.03 71.03
N LEU A 358 -5.12 -25.91 72.32
CA LEU A 358 -4.00 -25.18 72.96
C LEU A 358 -2.85 -26.17 73.26
N ALA A 359 -1.60 -25.83 73.68
CA ALA A 359 -0.84 -24.57 73.81
C ALA A 359 0.65 -24.90 74.19
N HIS A 360 1.41 -23.85 74.58
CA HIS A 360 2.62 -23.82 75.44
C HIS A 360 4.04 -23.72 74.81
N PHE A 361 4.89 -23.06 75.62
CA PHE A 361 6.28 -22.56 75.44
C PHE A 361 7.21 -23.28 76.47
N PRO A 362 8.51 -22.96 76.70
CA PRO A 362 9.37 -21.84 76.24
C PRO A 362 10.77 -22.32 75.72
N ASP A 363 11.90 -21.59 75.64
CA ASP A 363 12.31 -20.19 75.86
C ASP A 363 13.64 -19.86 75.10
N HIS A 364 14.12 -18.61 75.19
CA HIS A 364 15.51 -18.10 75.03
C HIS A 364 16.17 -18.17 73.62
N ALA A 365 16.91 -17.17 73.12
CA ALA A 365 17.15 -15.79 73.58
C ALA A 365 17.54 -14.84 72.40
N GLU A 366 17.39 -13.54 72.60
CA GLU A 366 17.65 -12.41 71.66
C GLU A 366 19.06 -11.79 71.89
N PRO A 367 19.68 -11.03 70.94
CA PRO A 367 19.37 -9.59 70.85
C PRO A 367 19.59 -8.84 69.50
N HIS A 368 18.58 -8.03 69.12
CA HIS A 368 18.66 -6.66 68.55
C HIS A 368 19.26 -6.43 67.13
N LYS A 369 18.72 -5.55 66.28
CA LYS A 369 18.21 -4.17 66.55
C LYS A 369 17.16 -3.70 65.50
N GLN A 370 16.50 -2.56 65.76
CA GLN A 370 15.21 -2.18 65.15
C GLN A 370 15.25 -1.18 63.95
N ARG A 371 14.13 -1.10 63.22
CA ARG A 371 13.72 0.02 62.33
C ARG A 371 12.75 0.97 63.07
N PHE A 372 12.61 2.23 62.62
CA PHE A 372 11.41 3.07 62.87
C PHE A 372 11.07 4.03 61.70
N ARG A 373 9.91 4.72 61.76
CA ARG A 373 9.32 5.59 60.71
C ARG A 373 8.62 6.83 61.33
N GLY A 374 8.49 7.92 60.55
CA GLY A 374 7.56 9.06 60.78
C GLY A 374 8.11 10.20 61.68
N PRO A 375 7.42 11.37 61.83
CA PRO A 375 6.02 11.69 61.45
C PRO A 375 5.84 12.93 60.52
N THR A 376 4.99 13.94 60.86
CA THR A 376 4.06 14.62 59.91
C THR A 376 3.95 16.17 59.97
N ILE A 377 3.73 16.80 58.78
CA ILE A 377 3.13 18.11 58.35
C ILE A 377 2.45 19.04 59.41
N PRO A 378 2.66 20.40 59.41
CA PRO A 378 1.61 21.40 58.94
C PRO A 378 2.02 22.84 58.43
N THR A 379 1.47 23.24 57.26
CA THR A 379 0.78 24.51 56.81
C THR A 379 1.19 26.01 57.08
N ILE A 380 1.20 26.83 55.99
CA ILE A 380 0.57 28.21 55.79
C ILE A 380 1.25 29.46 56.47
N PRO A 381 1.15 30.78 56.04
CA PRO A 381 0.34 31.53 55.02
C PRO A 381 1.13 32.49 54.03
N SER A 382 0.45 33.47 53.38
CA SER A 382 0.94 34.50 52.42
C SER A 382 0.79 35.99 52.93
N ILE A 383 0.66 37.15 52.21
CA ILE A 383 -0.12 37.50 50.99
C ILE A 383 0.55 38.48 49.94
N PRO A 384 0.70 39.83 50.09
CA PRO A 384 0.62 40.77 48.94
C PRO A 384 1.87 41.66 48.70
N SER A 385 2.02 42.56 47.69
CA SER A 385 1.07 43.42 46.92
C SER A 385 1.71 43.85 45.56
N SER A 386 0.97 44.09 44.45
CA SER A 386 0.44 45.39 43.91
C SER A 386 1.51 46.43 43.45
N LEU A 387 1.33 47.31 42.44
CA LEU A 387 0.16 47.67 41.59
C LEU A 387 0.60 48.41 40.29
N SER A 388 -0.22 48.36 39.23
CA SER A 388 -0.37 49.32 38.10
C SER A 388 0.80 49.72 37.17
N GLY A 389 0.51 49.77 35.86
CA GLY A 389 1.36 50.43 34.85
C GLY A 389 0.86 50.22 33.42
N SER A 390 -0.01 51.09 32.90
CA SER A 390 -0.59 50.97 31.56
C SER A 390 -0.15 52.11 30.62
N ARG A 391 0.24 51.76 29.38
CA ARG A 391 0.10 52.62 28.19
C ARG A 391 0.36 51.85 26.89
N THR A 392 -0.48 52.09 25.89
CA THR A 392 -0.16 51.91 24.46
C THR A 392 0.61 53.16 23.96
N PRO A 393 1.14 53.14 22.73
CA PRO A 393 0.28 53.54 21.60
C PRO A 393 0.39 52.63 20.37
N ASP A 394 -0.71 52.53 19.64
CA ASP A 394 -0.74 52.03 18.26
C ASP A 394 -0.44 53.15 17.25
N GLY A 395 0.01 52.74 16.06
CA GLY A 395 -0.25 53.48 14.83
C GLY A 395 0.96 54.01 14.08
N PHE A 396 1.25 53.40 12.93
CA PHE A 396 1.24 54.12 11.66
C PHE A 396 0.88 53.14 10.53
N SER A 397 0.11 53.62 9.55
CA SER A 397 -0.24 52.87 8.35
C SER A 397 0.56 53.37 7.15
N SER A 398 0.81 52.48 6.19
CA SER A 398 0.93 52.86 4.78
C SER A 398 0.73 51.62 3.89
N SER A 399 0.31 51.87 2.65
CA SER A 399 0.02 50.87 1.63
C SER A 399 1.12 50.87 0.55
N SER A 400 0.89 50.14 -0.55
CA SER A 400 1.70 50.18 -1.80
C SER A 400 3.06 49.44 -1.70
N THR A 401 3.68 48.92 -2.77
CA THR A 401 3.18 48.63 -4.12
C THR A 401 3.97 47.47 -4.74
N LEU A 402 3.42 46.81 -5.77
CA LEU A 402 4.22 46.05 -6.74
C LEU A 402 5.12 46.99 -7.56
N PRO A 403 6.27 46.50 -8.06
CA PRO A 403 6.58 46.76 -9.45
C PRO A 403 6.93 45.49 -10.25
N ARG A 404 6.36 45.39 -11.46
CA ARG A 404 6.86 44.53 -12.54
C ARG A 404 7.88 45.31 -13.38
N SER A 405 9.02 44.72 -13.68
CA SER A 405 9.74 44.91 -14.95
C SER A 405 10.35 43.56 -15.33
N ARG A 406 10.03 42.94 -16.47
CA ARG A 406 10.21 43.29 -17.90
C ARG A 406 11.66 43.12 -18.37
N THR A 407 11.81 42.16 -19.28
CA THR A 407 12.98 41.86 -20.11
C THR A 407 13.18 42.90 -21.21
N PRO A 408 14.40 42.97 -21.77
CA PRO A 408 14.64 43.17 -23.20
C PRO A 408 15.02 41.85 -23.90
N LEU A 409 15.07 41.87 -25.23
CA LEU A 409 15.40 40.75 -26.12
C LEU A 409 16.17 41.32 -27.34
N SER A 410 16.76 40.45 -28.18
CA SER A 410 17.62 40.76 -29.34
C SER A 410 19.06 41.23 -28.98
N HIS A 411 20.07 41.16 -29.86
CA HIS A 411 20.09 40.74 -31.28
C HIS A 411 21.12 39.62 -31.54
N ALA A 412 21.47 39.35 -32.81
CA ALA A 412 22.24 38.18 -33.27
C ALA A 412 23.60 38.56 -33.89
N GLU A 413 24.18 37.62 -34.66
CA GLU A 413 25.47 37.66 -35.39
C GLU A 413 26.70 37.33 -34.51
N THR A 414 27.42 36.22 -34.72
CA THR A 414 28.16 35.69 -35.90
C THR A 414 29.58 36.27 -35.99
N ILE A 415 30.58 35.45 -35.64
CA ILE A 415 31.88 35.29 -36.32
C ILE A 415 32.62 34.10 -35.70
N ALA A 416 33.07 33.19 -36.56
CA ALA A 416 34.29 32.40 -36.39
C ALA A 416 35.21 32.78 -37.58
N PRO A 417 36.53 32.53 -37.52
CA PRO A 417 36.98 31.28 -38.14
C PRO A 417 38.28 30.65 -37.55
N GLU A 418 38.56 29.41 -37.96
CA GLU A 418 39.89 28.82 -38.27
C GLU A 418 41.01 28.79 -37.20
N SER A 419 41.90 27.80 -37.13
CA SER A 419 42.04 26.45 -37.75
C SER A 419 42.97 25.62 -36.81
N SER A 420 43.48 24.40 -37.06
CA SER A 420 43.56 23.41 -38.15
C SER A 420 43.86 22.04 -37.47
N SER A 421 43.93 20.83 -38.05
CA SER A 421 43.49 20.15 -39.29
C SER A 421 43.69 18.62 -39.00
N SER A 422 43.82 17.60 -39.89
CA SER A 422 43.90 17.46 -41.35
C SER A 422 43.59 16.00 -41.78
N SER A 423 42.77 15.81 -42.83
CA SER A 423 42.74 14.62 -43.72
C SER A 423 42.28 13.26 -43.12
N LEU A 424 41.77 12.27 -43.89
CA LEU A 424 41.66 12.08 -45.35
C LEU A 424 40.21 11.82 -45.82
N GLN A 425 39.99 11.79 -47.14
CA GLN A 425 38.68 11.77 -47.80
C GLN A 425 38.66 10.79 -49.00
N ALA A 426 37.47 10.29 -49.37
CA ALA A 426 37.23 9.54 -50.62
C ALA A 426 35.93 10.05 -51.31
N PRO A 427 35.79 9.95 -52.65
CA PRO A 427 34.81 10.73 -53.42
C PRO A 427 33.48 10.02 -53.76
N PRO A 428 32.43 10.78 -54.14
CA PRO A 428 31.14 10.25 -54.64
C PRO A 428 31.11 10.04 -56.17
N MET A 429 30.04 9.39 -56.67
CA MET A 429 29.68 9.31 -58.09
C MET A 429 28.21 9.71 -58.32
N ASP A 430 27.85 10.13 -59.55
CA ASP A 430 26.50 10.58 -59.96
C ASP A 430 26.21 10.24 -61.44
N VAL A 431 24.98 10.50 -61.88
CA VAL A 431 24.44 10.61 -63.26
C VAL A 431 23.86 9.34 -63.93
N ARG A 432 22.57 9.11 -63.62
CA ARG A 432 21.41 8.88 -64.53
C ARG A 432 21.61 8.26 -65.94
N ALA A 433 20.78 7.25 -66.28
CA ALA A 433 20.00 7.20 -67.54
C ALA A 433 18.87 6.13 -67.54
N LEU A 434 17.62 6.54 -67.89
CA LEU A 434 16.54 5.86 -68.68
C LEU A 434 16.16 4.36 -68.42
N THR A 435 14.91 3.88 -68.54
CA THR A 435 13.73 4.23 -69.37
C THR A 435 12.36 4.01 -68.67
N ALA A 436 11.29 4.65 -69.16
CA ALA A 436 9.86 4.32 -68.91
C ALA A 436 9.26 3.58 -70.14
N PRO A 437 7.96 3.15 -70.28
CA PRO A 437 6.68 3.57 -69.64
C PRO A 437 5.83 2.34 -69.15
N PRO A 438 4.47 2.32 -69.00
CA PRO A 438 3.43 3.37 -69.14
C PRO A 438 2.44 3.51 -67.96
N VAL A 439 1.50 4.47 -68.10
CA VAL A 439 0.45 4.82 -67.13
C VAL A 439 -0.94 4.43 -67.64
N ILE A 440 -1.76 3.82 -66.79
CA ILE A 440 -3.23 3.77 -66.92
C ILE A 440 -3.85 4.19 -65.57
N ARG A 441 -4.92 4.99 -65.60
CA ARG A 441 -5.60 5.52 -64.41
C ARG A 441 -6.72 4.61 -63.92
N ALA A 442 -6.91 4.56 -62.60
CA ALA A 442 -8.17 4.21 -61.95
C ALA A 442 -8.54 5.31 -60.93
N ALA A 443 -9.82 5.45 -60.58
CA ALA A 443 -10.33 6.63 -59.88
C ALA A 443 -10.30 6.51 -58.35
N SER A 444 -10.12 7.66 -57.68
CA SER A 444 -10.24 7.80 -56.22
C SER A 444 -11.71 7.89 -55.78
N GLN A 445 -12.07 7.17 -54.71
CA GLN A 445 -13.32 7.41 -53.96
C GLN A 445 -12.99 7.90 -52.55
N GLN A 446 -13.80 8.82 -52.03
CA GLN A 446 -13.61 9.44 -50.71
C GLN A 446 -14.27 8.61 -49.58
N PRO A 447 -13.70 8.58 -48.37
CA PRO A 447 -14.42 8.08 -47.19
C PRO A 447 -15.56 9.03 -46.79
N PRO A 448 -16.69 8.52 -46.25
CA PRO A 448 -17.83 9.36 -45.87
C PRO A 448 -17.55 10.18 -44.60
N ALA A 449 -17.99 11.45 -44.60
CA ALA A 449 -17.81 12.36 -43.47
C ALA A 449 -18.86 12.14 -42.37
N GLN A 450 -18.42 12.06 -41.11
CA GLN A 450 -19.32 12.06 -39.94
C GLN A 450 -19.58 13.50 -39.45
N GLY A 451 -20.85 13.85 -39.27
CA GLY A 451 -21.28 15.22 -38.95
C GLY A 451 -21.20 15.58 -37.46
N ASN A 452 -20.59 16.73 -37.15
CA ASN A 452 -20.49 17.26 -35.79
C ASN A 452 -21.82 17.87 -35.27
N ILE A 453 -22.52 17.18 -34.37
CA ILE A 453 -23.73 17.71 -33.72
C ILE A 453 -23.37 18.58 -32.50
N LYS A 454 -23.25 19.89 -32.71
CA LYS A 454 -23.14 20.89 -31.62
C LYS A 454 -24.53 21.26 -31.08
N LYS A 455 -24.97 20.65 -29.98
CA LYS A 455 -26.19 21.10 -29.26
C LYS A 455 -25.94 22.42 -28.52
N LYS A 456 -26.21 23.54 -29.18
CA LYS A 456 -26.21 24.89 -28.58
C LYS A 456 -27.52 25.08 -27.80
N ARG A 457 -27.42 25.39 -26.49
CA ARG A 457 -28.58 25.71 -25.63
C ARG A 457 -29.20 27.03 -26.09
N ALA A 458 -30.48 27.03 -26.44
CA ALA A 458 -31.24 28.22 -26.84
C ALA A 458 -32.31 28.52 -25.80
N SER A 459 -32.34 29.76 -25.31
CA SER A 459 -33.41 30.31 -24.48
C SER A 459 -34.49 30.91 -25.38
N LEU A 460 -35.76 30.69 -25.04
CA LEU A 460 -36.89 31.44 -25.59
C LEU A 460 -37.76 31.96 -24.45
N THR A 461 -38.29 33.17 -24.62
CA THR A 461 -39.09 33.89 -23.64
C THR A 461 -40.17 34.65 -24.38
N ALA A 462 -41.41 34.61 -23.87
CA ALA A 462 -42.57 35.43 -24.22
C ALA A 462 -43.02 35.51 -25.70
N VAL A 463 -44.20 34.92 -25.97
CA VAL A 463 -45.31 35.59 -26.67
C VAL A 463 -46.59 35.26 -25.87
N GLU A 464 -47.59 36.14 -25.87
CA GLU A 464 -48.73 36.12 -24.94
C GLU A 464 -50.06 35.62 -25.56
N ALA A 465 -51.03 35.37 -24.67
CA ALA A 465 -52.44 35.79 -24.77
C ALA A 465 -53.57 34.80 -25.19
N VAL A 466 -54.59 34.75 -24.30
CA VAL A 466 -56.04 34.45 -24.46
C VAL A 466 -56.53 33.10 -25.05
N HIS A 467 -56.88 32.15 -24.16
CA HIS A 467 -58.30 31.91 -23.79
C HIS A 467 -58.42 30.98 -22.56
N GLY A 468 -59.57 31.03 -21.88
CA GLY A 468 -59.85 30.24 -20.67
C GLY A 468 -60.67 28.97 -20.93
N GLY A 469 -60.52 27.98 -20.05
CA GLY A 469 -61.32 26.75 -20.04
C GLY A 469 -60.87 25.82 -18.92
N LEU A 470 -61.76 25.52 -17.96
CA LEU A 470 -61.45 24.67 -16.81
C LEU A 470 -61.83 23.22 -17.13
N VAL A 471 -60.84 22.35 -17.35
CA VAL A 471 -61.03 20.91 -17.51
C VAL A 471 -59.94 20.16 -16.75
N GLN A 472 -60.34 19.31 -15.81
CA GLN A 472 -59.42 18.36 -15.18
C GLN A 472 -59.23 17.16 -16.10
N TYR A 473 -57.98 16.84 -16.43
CA TYR A 473 -57.58 15.53 -16.95
C TYR A 473 -56.59 14.90 -15.96
N PHE A 474 -56.80 13.62 -15.65
CA PHE A 474 -55.82 12.81 -14.93
C PHE A 474 -54.70 12.41 -15.89
N ASP A 475 -53.46 12.75 -15.56
CA ASP A 475 -52.28 12.27 -16.29
C ASP A 475 -51.81 10.93 -15.70
N THR A 476 -51.93 9.85 -16.47
CA THR A 476 -51.41 8.53 -16.12
C THR A 476 -50.10 8.24 -16.86
N SER A 477 -49.08 9.08 -16.64
CA SER A 477 -47.72 8.92 -17.14
C SER A 477 -46.74 8.50 -16.03
N PRO A 478 -45.90 7.47 -16.21
CA PRO A 478 -45.04 6.95 -15.15
C PRO A 478 -43.84 7.86 -14.87
N SER A 479 -43.54 8.09 -13.58
CA SER A 479 -42.35 8.82 -13.16
C SER A 479 -41.07 8.00 -13.38
N THR A 480 -40.16 8.50 -14.21
CA THR A 480 -38.77 8.01 -14.24
C THR A 480 -38.06 8.38 -12.94
N PRO A 481 -37.52 7.41 -12.17
CA PRO A 481 -36.75 7.72 -10.97
C PRO A 481 -35.39 8.33 -11.31
N GLU A 482 -34.89 9.21 -10.44
CA GLU A 482 -33.51 9.72 -10.51
C GLU A 482 -32.47 8.60 -10.35
N PRO A 483 -31.25 8.76 -10.90
CA PRO A 483 -30.19 7.77 -10.74
C PRO A 483 -29.77 7.63 -9.28
N VAL A 484 -30.19 6.51 -8.67
CA VAL A 484 -29.90 6.14 -7.27
C VAL A 484 -28.39 6.15 -7.02
N ARG A 485 -27.95 6.87 -5.98
CA ARG A 485 -26.58 6.79 -5.46
C ARG A 485 -26.24 5.33 -5.15
N THR A 486 -25.15 4.82 -5.71
CA THR A 486 -24.74 3.42 -5.57
C THR A 486 -24.45 3.05 -4.11
N GLU A 487 -25.35 2.29 -3.48
CA GLU A 487 -25.19 1.71 -2.13
C GLU A 487 -24.13 0.59 -2.10
N PHE A 488 -22.86 0.96 -2.23
CA PHE A 488 -21.75 0.06 -1.92
C PHE A 488 -21.65 -0.10 -0.39
N GLY A 489 -21.72 -1.36 0.08
CA GLY A 489 -21.61 -1.71 1.50
C GLY A 489 -22.92 -2.09 2.22
N ASN A 490 -24.06 -2.15 1.51
CA ASN A 490 -25.31 -2.64 2.09
C ASN A 490 -25.17 -4.13 2.53
N PRO A 491 -25.33 -4.47 3.83
CA PRO A 491 -25.03 -5.79 4.36
C PRO A 491 -25.99 -6.88 3.84
N ASP A 492 -27.24 -6.54 3.54
CA ASP A 492 -28.23 -7.51 3.01
C ASP A 492 -27.82 -8.04 1.64
N LYS A 493 -27.08 -7.25 0.85
CA LYS A 493 -26.48 -7.72 -0.41
C LYS A 493 -25.30 -8.66 -0.18
N ILE A 494 -24.53 -8.48 0.90
CA ILE A 494 -23.41 -9.36 1.26
C ILE A 494 -23.96 -10.70 1.75
N ALA A 495 -24.94 -10.70 2.65
CA ALA A 495 -25.60 -11.91 3.15
C ALA A 495 -26.27 -12.74 2.04
N ARG A 496 -26.82 -12.10 1.00
CA ARG A 496 -27.37 -12.78 -0.19
C ARG A 496 -26.34 -13.43 -1.10
N MET A 497 -25.07 -12.98 -1.07
CA MET A 497 -23.98 -13.58 -1.85
C MET A 497 -23.18 -14.60 -1.04
N PHE A 498 -23.21 -14.50 0.29
CA PHE A 498 -22.46 -15.35 1.22
C PHE A 498 -23.38 -15.82 2.36
N PRO A 499 -24.25 -16.83 2.13
CA PRO A 499 -25.18 -17.33 3.14
C PRO A 499 -24.49 -17.87 4.39
N GLU A 500 -23.21 -18.25 4.29
CA GLU A 500 -22.40 -18.70 5.42
C GLU A 500 -22.10 -17.59 6.45
N LEU A 501 -22.34 -16.32 6.11
CA LEU A 501 -22.22 -15.18 7.02
C LEU A 501 -23.51 -14.85 7.80
N ALA A 502 -24.60 -15.62 7.58
CA ALA A 502 -25.91 -15.35 8.18
C ALA A 502 -26.21 -16.15 9.46
N LEU A 503 -25.20 -16.80 10.07
CA LEU A 503 -25.36 -17.67 11.24
C LEU A 503 -24.59 -17.15 12.47
N GLN A 504 -25.29 -16.31 13.24
CA GLN A 504 -25.03 -15.85 14.63
C GLN A 504 -23.67 -15.18 14.91
#